data_AF-A0A424SKH2-F1
#
_entry.id   AF-A0A424SKH2-F1
#
_cell.length_a   1.000
_cell.length_b   1.000
_cell.length_c   1.000
_cell.angle_alpha   90.00
_cell.angle_beta   90.00
_cell.angle_gamma   90.00
#
_symmetry.space_group_name_H-M   'P 1'
#
loop_
_entity.id
_entity.type
_entity.pdbx_description
1 polymer ?
#
loop_
_entity_poly.entity_id
_entity_poly.type
_entity_poly.pdbx_seq_one_letter_code
_entity_poly.pdbx_strand_id
1 'polypeptide(L)'
;MDGIANLTKKYDLSLLLNENKKNTADKELKEVAEEFESLFLNEMLKRAHAAKLAKSILSNDAQETYTSLLNQERAKLIAKSQSFGIAEALVNQFSKKDLSNKNIKKIIKD
;
A
#
# COMPACT_ATOMS: atom_id res chain seq x y z
N MET A 1 -35.33 19.14 -11.51
CA MET A 1 -34.17 20.06 -11.61
C MET A 1 -32.84 19.33 -11.39
N ASP A 2 -32.79 18.25 -10.61
CA ASP A 2 -31.54 17.55 -10.25
C ASP A 2 -30.79 16.85 -11.40
N GLY A 3 -31.51 16.44 -12.45
CA GLY A 3 -30.91 15.75 -13.59
C GLY A 3 -29.97 16.62 -14.43
N ILE A 4 -30.29 17.92 -14.59
CA ILE A 4 -29.46 18.86 -15.35
C ILE A 4 -28.19 19.20 -14.57
N ALA A 5 -28.31 19.37 -13.25
CA ALA A 5 -27.17 19.66 -12.37
C ALA A 5 -26.12 18.53 -12.37
N ASN A 6 -26.56 17.27 -12.39
CA ASN A 6 -25.64 16.13 -12.50
C ASN A 6 -24.98 16.00 -13.88
N LEU A 7 -25.70 16.38 -14.95
CA LEU A 7 -25.11 16.45 -16.29
C LEU A 7 -24.00 17.50 -16.34
N THR A 8 -24.25 18.72 -15.86
CA THR A 8 -23.24 19.80 -15.86
C THR A 8 -22.00 19.42 -15.04
N LYS A 9 -22.19 18.74 -13.92
CA LYS A 9 -21.10 18.25 -13.07
C LYS A 9 -20.22 17.19 -13.74
N LYS A 10 -20.82 16.33 -14.59
CA LYS A 10 -20.12 15.27 -15.34
C LYS A 10 -19.20 15.82 -16.43
N TYR A 11 -19.49 17.01 -16.96
CA TYR A 11 -18.70 17.67 -18.01
C TYR A 11 -17.77 18.76 -17.47
N ASP A 12 -17.72 18.97 -16.15
CA ASP A 12 -16.77 19.91 -15.53
C ASP A 12 -15.35 19.35 -15.59
N LEU A 13 -14.55 19.91 -16.51
CA LEU A 13 -13.16 19.52 -16.74
C LEU A 13 -12.30 19.62 -15.47
N SER A 14 -12.54 20.59 -14.60
CA SER A 14 -11.78 20.77 -13.36
C SER A 14 -12.02 19.64 -12.36
N LEU A 15 -13.26 19.15 -12.31
CA LEU A 15 -13.67 18.02 -11.47
C LEU A 15 -13.04 16.72 -11.99
N LEU A 16 -13.10 16.48 -13.31
CA LEU A 16 -12.48 15.31 -13.95
C LEU A 16 -10.97 15.26 -13.71
N LEU A 17 -10.26 16.39 -13.84
CA LEU A 17 -8.82 16.47 -13.58
C LEU A 17 -8.48 16.19 -12.10
N ASN A 18 -9.34 16.59 -11.17
CA ASN A 18 -9.17 16.33 -9.74
C ASN A 18 -9.39 14.85 -9.40
N GLU A 19 -10.45 14.23 -9.93
CA GLU A 19 -10.71 12.80 -9.75
C GLU A 19 -9.57 11.95 -10.34
N ASN A 20 -9.04 12.31 -11.51
CA ASN A 20 -7.88 11.63 -12.09
C ASN A 20 -6.64 11.74 -11.20
N LYS A 21 -6.32 12.94 -10.68
CA LYS A 21 -5.22 13.15 -9.74
C LYS A 21 -5.37 12.35 -8.45
N LYS A 22 -6.59 12.24 -7.94
CA LYS A 22 -6.89 11.45 -6.74
C LYS A 22 -6.69 9.96 -7.01
N ASN A 23 -7.23 9.46 -8.12
CA ASN A 23 -7.07 8.06 -8.53
C ASN A 23 -5.59 7.67 -8.73
N THR A 24 -4.76 8.58 -9.27
CA THR A 24 -3.32 8.33 -9.39
C THR A 24 -2.63 8.28 -8.03
N ALA A 25 -2.94 9.21 -7.13
CA ALA A 25 -2.36 9.23 -5.78
C ALA A 25 -2.78 8.00 -4.95
N ASP A 26 -4.04 7.57 -5.05
CA ASP A 26 -4.54 6.37 -4.37
C ASP A 26 -3.88 5.10 -4.93
N LYS A 27 -3.58 5.06 -6.23
CA LYS A 27 -2.84 3.96 -6.86
C LYS A 27 -1.38 3.90 -6.38
N GLU A 28 -0.69 5.03 -6.38
CA GLU A 28 0.70 5.12 -5.89
C GLU A 28 0.80 4.73 -4.41
N LEU A 29 -0.14 5.20 -3.59
CA LEU A 29 -0.23 4.83 -2.18
C LEU A 29 -0.44 3.33 -2.00
N LYS A 30 -1.29 2.72 -2.83
CA LYS A 30 -1.52 1.27 -2.80
C LYS A 30 -0.27 0.49 -3.16
N GLU A 31 0.44 0.87 -4.23
CA GLU A 31 1.69 0.21 -4.64
C GLU A 31 2.75 0.26 -3.53
N VAL A 32 2.96 1.43 -2.92
CA VAL A 32 3.90 1.59 -1.80
C VAL A 32 3.47 0.79 -0.57
N ALA A 33 2.17 0.72 -0.28
CA ALA A 33 1.66 -0.05 0.84
C ALA A 33 1.86 -1.57 0.67
N GLU A 34 1.67 -2.09 -0.54
CA GLU A 34 1.97 -3.50 -0.89
C GLU A 34 3.46 -3.82 -0.79
N GLU A 35 4.33 -2.89 -1.22
CA GLU A 35 5.79 -3.02 -1.06
C GLU A 35 6.19 -3.03 0.42
N PHE A 36 5.58 -2.18 1.24
CA PHE A 36 5.81 -2.18 2.68
C PHE A 36 5.39 -3.50 3.34
N GLU A 37 4.21 -4.03 2.99
CA GLU A 37 3.75 -5.32 3.49
C GLU A 37 4.73 -6.45 3.09
N SER A 38 5.27 -6.39 1.86
CA SER A 38 6.33 -7.31 1.41
C SER A 38 7.58 -7.24 2.29
N LEU A 39 8.03 -6.04 2.68
CA LEU A 39 9.19 -5.88 3.58
C LEU A 39 8.90 -6.44 4.97
N PHE A 40 7.71 -6.17 5.50
CA PHE A 40 7.29 -6.69 6.79
C PHE A 40 7.26 -8.24 6.79
N LEU A 41 6.64 -8.84 5.77
CA LEU A 41 6.59 -10.29 5.62
C LEU A 41 7.99 -10.89 5.46
N ASN A 42 8.88 -10.24 4.71
CA ASN A 42 10.26 -10.72 4.58
C ASN A 42 10.99 -10.73 5.93
N GLU A 43 10.84 -9.69 6.75
CA GLU A 43 11.40 -9.70 8.11
C GLU A 43 10.75 -10.76 9.00
N MET A 44 9.43 -10.95 8.92
CA MET A 44 8.76 -12.03 9.63
C MET A 44 9.34 -13.40 9.26
N LEU A 45 9.51 -13.70 7.96
CA LEU A 45 10.08 -14.95 7.47
C LEU A 45 11.54 -15.12 7.93
N LYS A 46 12.32 -14.05 7.91
CA LYS A 46 13.70 -14.04 8.40
C LYS A 46 13.76 -14.34 9.90
N ARG A 47 12.89 -13.75 10.73
CA ARG A 47 12.81 -14.06 12.16
C ARG A 47 12.34 -15.49 12.42
N ALA A 48 11.35 -15.96 11.66
CA ALA A 48 10.89 -17.34 11.75
C ALA A 48 12.01 -18.33 11.42
N HIS A 49 12.82 -18.05 10.39
CA HIS A 49 14.00 -18.84 10.06
C HIS A 49 15.06 -18.78 11.16
N ALA A 50 15.34 -17.58 11.69
CA ALA A 50 16.29 -17.39 12.79
C ALA A 50 15.86 -18.06 14.11
N ALA A 51 14.56 -18.29 14.31
CA ALA A 51 14.01 -18.96 15.48
C ALA A 51 14.16 -20.50 15.45
N LYS A 52 14.65 -21.09 14.35
CA LYS A 52 15.01 -22.52 14.32
C LYS A 52 16.07 -22.81 15.39
N LEU A 53 15.91 -23.93 16.09
CA LEU A 53 16.81 -24.37 17.16
C LEU A 53 18.22 -24.65 16.60
N ALA A 54 19.11 -23.67 16.79
CA ALA A 54 20.52 -23.63 16.38
C ALA A 54 20.81 -23.72 14.86
N LYS A 55 21.90 -23.05 14.44
CA LYS A 55 22.59 -23.33 13.17
C LYS A 55 22.92 -24.83 13.21
N SER A 56 22.17 -25.65 12.47
CA SER A 56 22.49 -27.06 12.31
C SER A 56 23.96 -27.17 11.90
N ILE A 57 24.65 -28.22 12.32
CA ILE A 57 26.05 -28.49 11.94
C ILE A 57 26.21 -28.52 10.41
N LEU A 58 25.09 -28.69 9.69
CA LEU A 58 24.98 -28.71 8.23
C LEU A 58 24.66 -27.35 7.58
N SER A 59 24.47 -26.27 8.35
CA SER A 59 24.13 -24.95 7.76
C SER A 59 25.37 -24.28 7.21
N ASN A 60 25.29 -23.80 5.97
CA ASN A 60 26.35 -23.03 5.33
C ASN A 60 25.83 -21.67 4.82
N ASP A 61 26.75 -20.78 4.49
CA ASP A 61 26.43 -19.39 4.12
C ASP A 61 25.74 -19.28 2.74
N ALA A 62 25.97 -20.23 1.84
CA ALA A 62 25.28 -20.29 0.55
C ALA A 62 23.79 -20.62 0.73
N GLN A 63 23.46 -21.52 1.67
CA GLN A 63 22.09 -21.85 2.03
C GLN A 63 21.37 -20.65 2.66
N GLU A 64 22.04 -19.91 3.55
CA GLU A 64 21.48 -18.68 4.14
C GLU A 64 21.18 -17.63 3.06
N THR A 65 22.11 -17.45 2.13
CA THR A 65 21.94 -16.53 1.00
C THR A 65 20.75 -16.93 0.13
N TYR A 66 20.67 -18.20 -0.27
CA TYR A 66 19.54 -18.72 -1.04
C TYR A 66 18.21 -18.55 -0.28
N THR A 67 18.20 -18.85 1.01
CA THR A 67 17.01 -18.71 1.87
C THR A 67 16.56 -17.26 1.96
N SER A 68 17.49 -16.31 2.07
CA SER A 68 17.19 -14.88 2.07
C SER A 68 16.52 -14.44 0.76
N LEU A 69 17.08 -14.83 -0.39
CA LEU A 69 16.50 -14.52 -1.71
C LEU A 69 15.11 -15.16 -1.88
N LEU A 70 14.96 -16.41 -1.45
CA LEU A 70 13.69 -17.12 -1.49
C LEU A 70 12.63 -16.46 -0.60
N ASN A 71 13.00 -15.99 0.58
CA ASN A 71 12.10 -15.27 1.47
C ASN A 71 11.66 -13.93 0.88
N GLN A 72 12.56 -13.20 0.21
CA GLN A 72 12.22 -11.95 -0.48
C GLN A 72 11.16 -12.17 -1.56
N GLU A 73 11.34 -13.17 -2.44
CA GLU A 73 10.37 -13.46 -3.49
C GLU A 73 9.04 -13.98 -2.93
N ARG A 74 9.09 -14.86 -1.92
CA ARG A 74 7.87 -15.31 -1.22
C ARG A 74 7.13 -14.14 -0.60
N ALA A 75 7.81 -13.22 0.07
CA ALA A 75 7.17 -12.08 0.70
C ALA A 75 6.46 -11.17 -0.31
N LYS A 76 7.07 -10.92 -1.48
CA LYS A 76 6.43 -10.19 -2.58
C LYS A 76 5.19 -10.90 -3.13
N LEU A 77 5.30 -12.22 -3.37
CA LEU A 77 4.17 -13.01 -3.87
C LEU A 77 3.03 -13.04 -2.87
N ILE A 78 3.34 -13.24 -1.60
CA ILE A 78 2.37 -13.27 -0.51
C ILE A 78 1.68 -11.90 -0.40
N ALA A 79 2.41 -10.78 -0.28
CA ALA A 79 1.80 -9.45 -0.19
C ALA A 79 0.85 -9.14 -1.36
N LYS A 80 1.15 -9.64 -2.57
CA LYS A 80 0.29 -9.46 -3.74
C LYS A 80 -0.91 -10.41 -3.83
N SER A 81 -0.77 -11.64 -3.34
CA SER A 81 -1.78 -12.71 -3.52
C SER A 81 -2.65 -12.96 -2.28
N GLN A 82 -2.08 -12.74 -1.11
CA GLN A 82 -2.67 -12.98 0.19
C GLN A 82 -2.42 -11.74 1.06
N SER A 83 -3.44 -10.89 1.14
CA SER A 83 -3.37 -9.71 1.99
C SER A 83 -3.44 -10.07 3.47
N PHE A 84 -2.55 -9.48 4.27
CA PHE A 84 -2.57 -9.53 5.73
C PHE A 84 -3.26 -8.31 6.36
N GLY A 85 -3.81 -7.42 5.51
CA GLY A 85 -4.52 -6.23 5.94
C GLY A 85 -3.63 -5.04 6.27
N ILE A 86 -2.29 -5.18 6.20
CA ILE A 86 -1.37 -4.08 6.54
C ILE A 86 -1.36 -3.06 5.41
N ALA A 87 -1.28 -3.52 4.16
CA ALA A 87 -1.33 -2.64 3.00
C ALA A 87 -2.65 -1.83 2.98
N GLU A 88 -3.79 -2.49 3.25
CA GLU A 88 -5.10 -1.85 3.30
C GLU A 88 -5.21 -0.89 4.49
N ALA A 89 -4.67 -1.24 5.66
CA ALA A 89 -4.65 -0.35 6.81
C ALA A 89 -3.86 0.93 6.50
N LEU A 90 -2.71 0.81 5.82
CA LEU A 90 -1.92 1.96 5.39
C LEU A 90 -2.69 2.81 4.38
N VAL A 91 -3.25 2.20 3.33
CA VAL A 91 -4.08 2.92 2.35
C VAL A 91 -5.24 3.64 3.05
N ASN A 92 -5.94 2.98 3.96
CA ASN A 92 -7.06 3.57 4.71
C ASN A 92 -6.64 4.75 5.60
N GLN A 93 -5.46 4.66 6.22
CA GLN A 93 -4.94 5.71 7.10
C GLN A 93 -4.48 6.94 6.31
N PHE A 94 -3.85 6.73 5.16
CA PHE A 94 -3.24 7.82 4.40
C PHE A 94 -4.18 8.43 3.33
N SER A 95 -5.12 7.67 2.77
CA SER A 95 -6.15 8.19 1.85
C SER A 95 -7.17 9.11 2.54
N LYS A 96 -7.51 8.83 3.80
CA LYS A 96 -8.47 9.64 4.58
C LYS A 96 -7.93 11.00 4.99
N LYS A 97 -6.60 11.16 5.05
CA LYS A 97 -5.94 12.41 5.47
C LYS A 97 -6.15 13.56 4.48
N ASP A 98 -6.51 13.26 3.23
CA ASP A 98 -6.72 14.27 2.19
C ASP A 98 -8.12 14.92 2.24
N LEU A 99 -9.08 14.31 2.95
CA LEU A 99 -10.44 14.85 3.11
C LEU A 99 -10.53 15.96 4.17
N SER A 100 -9.60 16.04 5.13
CA SER A 100 -9.64 17.07 6.17
C SER A 100 -9.13 18.45 5.69
N ASN A 101 -8.34 18.49 4.61
CA ASN A 101 -7.72 19.75 4.13
C ASN A 101 -8.60 20.54 3.15
N LYS A 102 -9.61 19.90 2.51
CA LYS A 102 -10.57 20.57 1.61
C LYS A 102 -11.58 21.47 2.35
N ASN A 103 -11.97 21.11 3.58
CA ASN A 103 -12.96 21.87 4.34
C ASN A 103 -12.40 23.17 4.93
N ILE A 104 -11.10 23.22 5.24
CA ILE A 104 -10.46 24.42 5.82
C ILE A 104 -10.38 25.55 4.79
N LYS A 105 -10.12 25.24 3.51
CA LYS A 105 -10.07 26.26 2.43
C LYS A 105 -11.43 26.84 2.05
N LYS A 106 -12.54 26.13 2.33
CA LYS A 106 -13.89 26.65 2.10
C LYS A 106 -14.28 27.67 3.17
N ILE A 107 -13.82 27.49 4.40
CA ILE A 107 -14.12 28.38 5.55
C ILE A 107 -13.35 29.72 5.46
N ILE A 108 -12.18 29.73 4.81
CA ILE A 108 -11.32 30.94 4.73
C ILE A 108 -11.67 31.81 3.50
N LYS A 109 -12.57 31.37 2.62
CA LYS A 109 -12.88 32.05 1.36
C LYS A 109 -14.25 32.74 1.33
N ASP A 110 -14.97 32.74 2.46
CA ASP A 110 -16.20 33.50 2.69
C ASP A 110 -15.89 34.74 3.56
#